data_AF-E4L799-F1
#
_entry.id   AF-E4L799-F1
#
_cell.length_a   1.000
_cell.length_b   1.000
_cell.length_c   1.000
_cell.angle_alpha   90.00
_cell.angle_beta   90.00
_cell.angle_gamma   90.00
#
_symmetry.space_group_name_H-M   'P 1'
#
loop_
_entity.id
_entity.type
_entity.pdbx_description
1 polymer ?
#
loop_
_entity_poly.entity_id
_entity_poly.type
_entity_poly.pdbx_seq_one_letter_code
_entity_poly.pdbx_strand_id
1 'polypeptide(L)' 'MKATELGLSSVILRGFVGHLGEKAQYLKLSGLGNGIKPVIAIGIGYAKNSDSVKPSKRNFKIIRVEE' A
#
# COMPACT_ATOMS: atom_id res chain seq x y z
N MET A 1 4.20 1.62 -11.29
CA MET A 1 4.07 2.72 -12.29
C MET A 1 3.33 3.92 -11.68
N LYS A 2 2.08 3.77 -11.22
CA LYS A 2 1.33 4.90 -10.65
C LYS A 2 1.96 5.59 -9.43
N ALA A 3 2.54 4.82 -8.51
CA ALA A 3 3.24 5.39 -7.35
C ALA A 3 4.39 6.33 -7.79
N THR A 4 5.21 5.88 -8.74
CA THR A 4 6.32 6.66 -9.31
C THR A 4 5.84 7.93 -10.03
N GLU A 5 4.75 7.86 -10.80
CA GLU A 5 4.12 9.05 -11.42
C GLU A 5 3.69 10.08 -10.37
N LEU A 6 3.28 9.61 -9.19
CA LEU A 6 2.92 10.44 -8.05
C LEU A 6 4.16 10.80 -7.20
N GLY A 7 5.38 10.59 -7.66
CA GLY A 7 6.60 10.87 -6.90
C GLY A 7 6.69 10.09 -5.59
N LEU A 8 6.15 8.88 -5.56
CA LEU A 8 6.23 7.92 -4.47
C LEU A 8 7.09 6.73 -4.88
N SER A 9 7.73 6.11 -3.90
CA SER A 9 8.37 4.81 -4.05
C SER A 9 7.42 3.69 -3.63
N SER A 10 7.64 2.50 -4.18
CA SER A 10 6.85 1.31 -3.84
C SER A 10 7.71 0.06 -3.79
N VAL A 11 7.39 -0.86 -2.88
CA VAL A 11 8.03 -2.18 -2.74
C VAL A 11 6.99 -3.29 -2.72
N ILE A 12 7.28 -4.40 -3.39
CA ILE A 12 6.43 -5.60 -3.41
C ILE A 12 6.84 -6.52 -2.27
N LEU A 13 5.88 -6.92 -1.44
CA LEU A 13 6.07 -7.75 -0.25
C LEU A 13 5.44 -9.15 -0.42
N ARG A 14 5.81 -9.86 -1.50
CA ARG A 14 5.22 -11.18 -1.82
C ARG A 14 5.52 -12.25 -0.77
N GLY A 15 6.77 -12.36 -0.34
CA GLY A 15 7.19 -13.37 0.66
C GLY A 15 6.52 -13.15 2.02
N PHE A 16 6.29 -11.89 2.39
CA PHE A 16 5.64 -11.51 3.64
C PHE A 16 4.19 -12.02 3.72
N VAL A 17 3.41 -11.81 2.65
CA VAL A 17 2.02 -12.26 2.56
C VAL A 17 1.92 -13.78 2.66
N GLY A 18 2.80 -14.52 1.97
CA GLY A 18 2.85 -15.97 2.05
C GLY A 18 3.25 -16.48 3.44
N HIS A 19 4.22 -15.83 4.09
CA HIS A 19 4.75 -16.25 5.38
C HIS A 19 3.76 -16.06 6.53
N LEU A 20 3.04 -14.93 6.56
CA LEU A 20 2.06 -14.66 7.63
C LEU A 20 0.84 -15.58 7.58
N GLY A 21 0.55 -16.15 6.42
CA GLY A 21 -0.50 -17.16 6.25
C GLY A 21 -1.93 -16.63 6.42
N GLU A 22 -2.88 -17.56 6.42
CA GLU A 22 -4.33 -17.26 6.31
C GLU A 22 -4.96 -16.73 7.61
N LYS A 23 -4.22 -16.74 8.71
CA LYS A 23 -4.67 -16.24 10.02
C LYS A 23 -4.04 -14.92 10.41
N ALA A 24 -3.28 -14.30 9.51
CA ALA A 24 -2.57 -13.06 9.77
C ALA A 24 -3.54 -11.95 10.21
N GLN A 25 -3.17 -11.20 11.25
CA GLN A 25 -4.04 -10.16 11.80
C GLN A 25 -4.39 -9.07 10.77
N TYR A 26 -3.49 -8.76 9.85
CA TYR A 26 -3.75 -7.77 8.80
C TYR A 26 -4.92 -8.17 7.89
N LEU A 27 -5.21 -9.47 7.74
CA LEU A 27 -6.35 -9.95 6.95
C LEU A 27 -7.67 -9.53 7.59
N LYS A 28 -7.77 -9.65 8.92
CA LYS A 28 -8.95 -9.22 9.67
C LYS A 28 -9.18 -7.72 9.56
N LEU A 29 -8.09 -6.95 9.51
CA LEU A 29 -8.13 -5.49 9.41
C LEU A 29 -8.30 -4.99 7.97
N SER A 30 -8.09 -5.85 6.97
CA SER A 30 -8.11 -5.46 5.57
C SER A 30 -9.52 -5.33 4.96
N GLY A 31 -10.57 -5.74 5.69
CA GLY A 31 -11.94 -5.78 5.16
C GLY A 31 -12.12 -6.73 3.98
N LEU A 32 -11.15 -7.61 3.73
CA LEU A 32 -11.23 -8.59 2.65
C LEU A 32 -12.35 -9.59 2.97
N GLY A 33 -13.23 -9.80 1.99
CA GLY A 33 -14.32 -10.76 2.10
C GLY A 33 -13.82 -12.18 2.39
N ASN A 34 -14.67 -12.98 3.02
CA ASN A 34 -14.38 -14.38 3.30
C ASN A 34 -14.00 -15.11 2.00
N GLY A 35 -12.88 -15.85 2.03
CA GLY A 35 -12.35 -16.58 0.87
C GLY A 35 -11.42 -15.78 -0.04
N ILE A 36 -11.24 -14.47 0.19
CA ILE A 36 -10.25 -13.68 -0.55
C ILE A 36 -8.88 -13.84 0.11
N LYS A 37 -7.93 -14.40 -0.65
CA LYS A 37 -6.54 -14.58 -0.20
C LYS A 37 -5.64 -13.56 -0.90
N PRO A 38 -4.99 -12.63 -0.16
CA PRO A 38 -4.02 -11.74 -0.78
C PRO A 38 -2.82 -12.53 -1.28
N VAL A 39 -2.32 -12.14 -2.45
CA VAL A 39 -1.16 -12.74 -3.10
C VAL A 39 0.09 -11.87 -2.94
N ILE A 40 -0.11 -10.55 -2.88
CA ILE A 40 0.94 -9.55 -2.72
C ILE A 40 0.44 -8.42 -1.82
N ALA A 41 1.37 -7.79 -1.11
CA ALA A 41 1.18 -6.48 -0.50
C ALA A 41 2.16 -5.50 -1.13
N ILE A 42 1.76 -4.23 -1.24
CA ILE A 42 2.59 -3.16 -1.80
C ILE A 42 2.75 -2.10 -0.72
N GLY A 43 3.97 -1.92 -0.23
CA GLY A 43 4.31 -0.77 0.60
C GLY A 43 4.54 0.44 -0.30
N ILE A 44 3.91 1.57 -0.02
CA ILE A 44 4.04 2.82 -0.77
C ILE A 44 4.43 3.93 0.19
N GLY A 45 5.40 4.77 -0.19
CA GLY A 45 5.81 5.89 0.64
C GLY A 45 6.82 6.80 -0.04
N TYR A 46 7.17 7.89 0.65
CA TYR A 46 8.27 8.75 0.23
C TYR A 46 9.60 8.07 0.55
N ALA A 47 10.54 8.07 -0.40
CA ALA A 47 11.88 7.57 -0.14
C ALA A 47 12.71 8.66 0.54
N LYS A 48 13.41 8.28 1.61
CA LYS A 48 14.16 9.22 2.47
C LYS A 48 15.25 10.00 1.72
N ASN A 49 15.75 9.44 0.62
CA ASN A 49 16.75 10.03 -0.27
C ASN A 49 16.25 10.14 -1.73
N SER A 50 14.93 10.14 -1.98
CA SER A 50 14.47 10.39 -3.34
C SER A 50 14.51 11.88 -3.62
N ASP A 51 15.43 12.29 -4.48
CA ASP A 51 15.47 13.64 -5.07
C ASP A 51 14.17 14.01 -5.84
N SER A 52 13.21 13.09 -5.94
CA SER A 52 11.93 13.31 -6.58
C SER A 52 10.89 13.94 -5.64
N VAL A 53 10.79 15.27 -5.75
CA VAL A 53 9.58 16.10 -5.52
C VAL A 53 9.14 16.30 -4.06
N LYS A 54 9.37 17.52 -3.54
CA LYS A 54 8.84 18.00 -2.25
C LYS A 54 7.31 17.85 -2.17
N PRO A 55 6.75 17.29 -1.07
CA PRO A 55 5.31 17.05 -0.89
C PRO A 55 4.40 18.30 -0.97
N SER A 56 4.95 19.51 -0.84
CA SER A 56 4.20 20.75 -0.61
C SER A 56 3.43 21.32 -1.82
N LYS A 57 3.35 20.61 -2.94
CA LYS A 57 2.69 21.09 -4.18
C LYS A 57 1.46 20.30 -4.62
N ARG A 58 0.88 19.44 -3.78
CA ARG A 58 -0.18 18.51 -4.24
C ARG A 58 -1.50 18.73 -3.53
N ASN A 59 -2.52 19.06 -4.32
CA ASN A 59 -3.93 19.01 -3.91
C ASN A 59 -4.41 17.56 -4.02
N PHE A 60 -4.58 16.88 -2.89
CA PHE A 60 -5.18 15.56 -2.86
C PHE A 60 -6.67 15.67 -2.52
N LYS A 61 -7.51 14.98 -3.28
CA LYS A 61 -8.90 14.73 -2.90
C LYS A 61 -8.94 13.43 -2.09
N ILE A 62 -9.15 13.55 -0.78
CA ILE A 62 -9.38 12.39 0.08
C ILE A 62 -10.74 11.81 -0.30
N ILE A 63 -10.76 10.57 -0.78
CA ILE A 63 -11.99 9.80 -0.94
C ILE A 63 -12.12 8.96 0.33
N ARG A 64 -12.91 9.44 1.30
CA ARG A 64 -13.38 8.59 2.39
C ARG A 64 -14.48 7.69 1.84
N VAL A 65 -14.36 6.39 2.06
CA VAL A 65 -15.50 5.47 2.01
C VAL A 65 -16.02 5.44 3.43
N GLU A 66 -17.19 6.01 3.67
CA GLU A 66 -17.87 5.90 4.96
C GLU A 66 -18.42 4.47 5.11
N GLU A 67 -18.29 3.92 6.33
CA GLU A 67 -18.82 2.61 6.73
C GLU A 67 -20.36 2.59 6.82
#